data_AF-A0A6J7KFH7-F1
#
_entry.id   AF-A0A6J7KFH7-F1
#
_cell.length_a   1.000
_cell.length_b   1.000
_cell.length_c   1.000
_cell.angle_alpha   90.00
_cell.angle_beta   90.00
_cell.angle_gamma   90.00
#
_symmetry.space_group_name_H-M   'P 1'
#
loop_
_entity.id
_entity.type
_entity.pdbx_description
1 polymer ?
#
loop_
_entity_poly.entity_id
_entity_poly.type
_entity_poly.pdbx_seq_one_letter_code
_entity_poly.pdbx_strand_id
1 'polypeptide(L)'
;MKTSVIDIGLPWERSALSLALSAAFNQGTGQVIVNTTGSTGIRKRVLLSINAIATCAELSNAQIDAKSGDVWSLLLPLNHIAGLNVLARAILLGSEVIGADQNADFTAIVPTQLHRAISGDEKLLKHLQNCKSVLVGGSPASKTILSAAKNAGINVITTYGMTETSGGCVYNNRALPGVSVMVDESGRLKIKGPILASGYEDNQALWNENFKDGWFLTSDLGTVNGEEIKVIGRADDVVISGGENVSLMAIESELADNFPNVNFLATSVPDAEWGEKICLVSDLEIDSEHVVQILKNNLGKQFAPKEFLVVKPIPQIGIGKPDRVKASQLFMDKQR
;
A
#
# COMPACT_ATOMS: atom_id res chain seq x y z
N MET A 1 -20.85 5.91 28.23
CA MET A 1 -19.39 5.70 28.39
C MET A 1 -18.71 6.48 27.28
N LYS A 2 -17.69 7.29 27.59
CA LYS A 2 -16.88 7.90 26.52
C LYS A 2 -16.09 6.76 25.87
N THR A 3 -16.35 6.47 24.60
CA THR A 3 -15.53 5.56 23.80
C THR A 3 -14.09 6.07 23.85
N SER A 4 -13.13 5.22 24.19
CA SER A 4 -11.71 5.56 24.10
C SER A 4 -11.35 5.81 22.64
N VAL A 5 -10.68 6.93 22.36
CA VAL A 5 -10.24 7.30 21.01
C VAL A 5 -8.72 7.32 20.99
N ILE A 6 -8.12 6.54 20.09
CA ILE A 6 -6.69 6.51 19.82
C ILE A 6 -6.45 7.17 18.47
N ASP A 7 -5.93 8.38 18.44
CA ASP A 7 -5.55 9.05 17.19
C ASP A 7 -4.06 8.81 16.91
N ILE A 8 -3.76 7.99 15.90
CA ILE A 8 -2.37 7.69 15.52
C ILE A 8 -1.76 8.74 14.58
N GLY A 9 -2.53 9.76 14.21
CA GLY A 9 -2.01 10.98 13.60
C GLY A 9 -1.20 11.84 14.56
N LEU A 10 -1.35 11.63 15.87
CA LEU A 10 -0.54 12.24 16.92
C LEU A 10 0.76 11.45 17.15
N PRO A 11 1.83 12.08 17.67
CA PRO A 11 3.05 11.37 18.01
C PRO A 11 2.82 10.41 19.18
N TRP A 12 3.18 9.14 18.98
CA TRP A 12 3.11 8.11 20.00
C TRP A 12 4.47 7.45 20.22
N GLU A 13 4.83 7.27 21.49
CA GLU A 13 5.83 6.29 21.88
C GLU A 13 5.26 4.87 21.71
N ARG A 14 6.08 3.93 21.23
CA ARG A 14 5.66 2.55 20.96
C ARG A 14 5.02 1.89 22.18
N SER A 15 5.64 2.02 23.35
CA SER A 15 5.14 1.42 24.60
C SER A 15 3.79 1.98 25.02
N ALA A 16 3.61 3.31 24.90
CA ALA A 16 2.36 3.99 25.23
C ALA A 16 1.22 3.55 24.29
N LEU A 17 1.49 3.47 22.98
CA LEU A 17 0.50 3.02 21.99
C LEU A 17 0.13 1.55 22.21
N SER A 18 1.12 0.68 22.45
CA SER A 18 0.85 -0.73 22.75
C SER A 18 -0.03 -0.91 23.99
N LEU A 19 0.22 -0.14 25.06
CA LEU A 19 -0.59 -0.18 26.27
C LEU A 19 -2.03 0.30 26.01
N ALA A 20 -2.18 1.40 25.27
CA ALA A 20 -3.50 1.93 24.91
C ALA A 20 -4.30 0.94 24.05
N LEU A 21 -3.67 0.32 23.05
CA LEU A 21 -4.30 -0.71 22.21
C LEU A 21 -4.66 -1.95 23.02
N SER A 22 -3.76 -2.45 23.87
CA SER A 22 -4.05 -3.61 24.72
C SER A 22 -5.24 -3.35 25.65
N ALA A 23 -5.31 -2.18 26.28
CA ALA A 23 -6.46 -1.79 27.08
C ALA A 23 -7.75 -1.73 26.26
N ALA A 24 -7.71 -1.18 25.04
CA ALA A 24 -8.87 -1.11 24.15
C ALA A 24 -9.33 -2.50 23.66
N PHE A 25 -8.42 -3.40 23.32
CA PHE A 25 -8.75 -4.79 22.97
C PHE A 25 -9.39 -5.52 24.14
N ASN A 26 -8.84 -5.40 25.34
CA ASN A 26 -9.42 -6.03 26.55
C ASN A 26 -10.82 -5.51 26.88
N GLN A 27 -11.11 -4.24 26.57
CA GLN A 27 -12.44 -3.66 26.77
C GLN A 27 -13.42 -4.00 25.64
N GLY A 28 -12.94 -4.46 24.48
CA GLY A 28 -13.76 -4.72 23.28
C GLY A 28 -14.50 -3.48 22.74
N THR A 29 -14.11 -2.28 23.20
CA THR A 29 -14.72 -1.01 22.79
C THR A 29 -13.62 0.04 22.62
N GLY A 30 -13.80 0.92 21.63
CA GLY A 30 -12.80 1.92 21.28
C GLY A 30 -12.82 2.24 19.79
N GLN A 31 -12.27 3.39 19.45
CA GLN A 31 -12.06 3.83 18.07
C GLN A 31 -10.60 4.23 17.88
N VAL A 32 -10.07 3.93 16.69
CA VAL A 32 -8.77 4.39 16.23
C VAL A 32 -8.96 5.31 15.03
N ILE A 33 -8.34 6.47 15.07
CA ILE A 33 -8.34 7.42 13.96
C ILE A 33 -7.01 7.29 13.23
N VAL A 34 -7.08 7.05 11.93
CA VAL A 34 -5.89 6.93 11.08
C VAL A 34 -5.95 7.94 9.94
N ASN A 35 -4.92 8.76 9.83
CA ASN A 35 -4.78 9.72 8.74
C ASN A 35 -4.35 9.02 7.45
N THR A 36 -5.01 9.33 6.34
CA THR A 36 -4.60 8.91 5.00
C THR A 36 -4.34 10.13 4.15
N THR A 37 -3.30 10.06 3.32
CA THR A 37 -3.10 10.93 2.18
C THR A 37 -3.60 10.16 0.97
N GLY A 38 -4.81 10.44 0.50
CA GLY A 38 -5.32 9.82 -0.71
C GLY A 38 -4.45 10.20 -1.93
N SER A 39 -4.55 9.42 -3.00
CA SER A 39 -4.07 9.72 -4.36
C SER A 39 -4.45 11.12 -4.86
N THR A 40 -5.61 11.62 -4.40
CA THR A 40 -6.14 12.97 -4.70
C THR A 40 -5.48 14.10 -3.90
N GLY A 41 -4.56 13.79 -2.98
CA GLY A 41 -3.93 14.76 -2.08
C GLY A 41 -4.80 15.21 -0.90
N ILE A 42 -6.10 14.92 -0.92
CA ILE A 42 -7.01 15.21 0.20
C ILE A 42 -6.71 14.24 1.35
N ARG A 43 -6.40 14.80 2.51
CA ARG A 43 -6.22 14.01 3.74
C ARG A 43 -7.58 13.55 4.25
N LYS A 44 -7.72 12.25 4.54
CA LYS A 44 -8.91 11.69 5.20
C LYS A 44 -8.53 11.16 6.57
N ARG A 45 -9.45 11.26 7.53
CA ARG A 45 -9.31 10.68 8.87
C ARG A 45 -10.25 9.50 8.98
N VAL A 46 -9.71 8.30 8.87
CA VAL A 46 -10.48 7.06 8.83
C VAL A 46 -10.78 6.59 10.25
N LEU A 47 -12.04 6.35 10.55
CA LEU A 47 -12.51 5.85 11.85
C LEU A 47 -12.57 4.32 11.81
N LEU A 48 -11.72 3.67 12.59
CA LEU A 48 -11.68 2.21 12.74
C LEU A 48 -12.21 1.83 14.13
N SER A 49 -13.12 0.86 14.20
CA SER A 49 -13.46 0.27 15.49
C SER A 49 -12.33 -0.63 15.98
N ILE A 50 -12.18 -0.76 17.30
CA ILE A 50 -11.18 -1.68 17.85
C ILE A 50 -11.43 -3.13 17.41
N ASN A 51 -12.70 -3.50 17.23
CA ASN A 51 -13.10 -4.83 16.75
C ASN A 51 -12.67 -5.06 15.30
N ALA A 52 -12.81 -4.07 14.41
CA ALA A 52 -12.36 -4.20 13.02
C ALA A 52 -10.84 -4.43 12.94
N ILE A 53 -10.07 -3.72 13.77
CA ILE A 53 -8.61 -3.90 13.87
C ILE A 53 -8.28 -5.27 14.47
N ALA A 54 -8.95 -5.67 15.56
CA ALA A 54 -8.73 -6.96 16.20
C ALA A 54 -9.02 -8.12 15.23
N THR A 55 -10.17 -8.10 14.57
CA THR A 55 -10.55 -9.11 13.57
C THR A 55 -9.56 -9.13 12.41
N CYS A 56 -9.11 -7.97 11.91
CA CYS A 56 -8.11 -7.94 10.85
C CYS A 56 -6.77 -8.58 11.30
N ALA A 57 -6.34 -8.30 12.53
CA ALA A 57 -5.11 -8.84 13.09
C ALA A 57 -5.21 -10.35 13.37
N GLU A 58 -6.33 -10.84 13.90
CA GLU A 58 -6.61 -12.26 14.13
C GLU A 58 -6.62 -13.05 12.83
N LEU A 59 -7.34 -12.57 11.82
CA LEU A 59 -7.37 -13.19 10.49
C LEU A 59 -5.99 -13.20 9.84
N SER A 60 -5.23 -12.11 9.98
CA SER A 60 -3.85 -12.04 9.49
C SER A 60 -2.93 -13.03 10.21
N ASN A 61 -3.06 -13.21 11.53
CA ASN A 61 -2.26 -14.16 12.30
C ASN A 61 -2.59 -15.60 11.91
N ALA A 62 -3.88 -15.93 11.79
CA ALA A 62 -4.33 -17.24 11.33
C ALA A 62 -3.83 -17.55 9.90
N GLN A 63 -3.85 -16.56 9.00
CA GLN A 63 -3.42 -16.71 7.61
C GLN A 63 -1.93 -17.09 7.47
N ILE A 64 -1.10 -16.73 8.44
CA ILE A 64 0.35 -17.03 8.45
C ILE A 64 0.75 -18.03 9.54
N ASP A 65 -0.22 -18.69 10.17
CA ASP A 65 -0.03 -19.65 11.27
C ASP A 65 0.78 -19.07 12.46
N ALA A 66 0.61 -17.78 12.75
CA ALA A 66 1.25 -17.13 13.91
C ALA A 66 0.58 -17.54 15.23
N LYS A 67 1.39 -17.86 16.23
CA LYS A 67 0.99 -18.44 17.52
C LYS A 67 1.60 -17.67 18.69
N SER A 68 1.03 -17.88 19.88
CA SER A 68 1.63 -17.35 21.11
C SER A 68 3.06 -17.87 21.28
N GLY A 69 3.97 -16.97 21.62
CA GLY A 69 5.42 -17.24 21.68
C GLY A 69 6.19 -16.85 20.42
N ASP A 70 5.52 -16.65 19.28
CA ASP A 70 6.16 -16.07 18.10
C ASP A 70 6.42 -14.57 18.32
N VAL A 71 7.42 -14.01 17.62
CA VAL A 71 7.85 -12.62 17.78
C VAL A 71 7.60 -11.81 16.52
N TRP A 72 7.08 -10.58 16.68
CA TRP A 72 6.91 -9.64 15.58
C TRP A 72 7.99 -8.56 15.60
N SER A 73 8.50 -8.17 14.43
CA SER A 73 9.33 -6.97 14.29
C SER A 73 8.56 -5.81 13.69
N LEU A 74 8.81 -4.60 14.21
CA LEU A 74 8.20 -3.36 13.75
C LEU A 74 9.18 -2.54 12.91
N LEU A 75 8.99 -2.56 11.60
CA LEU A 75 9.80 -1.81 10.62
C LEU A 75 9.00 -0.71 9.90
N LEU A 76 7.74 -0.52 10.30
CA LEU A 76 6.82 0.44 9.71
C LEU A 76 6.40 1.48 10.76
N PRO A 77 6.29 2.77 10.38
CA PRO A 77 5.84 3.82 11.27
C PRO A 77 4.45 3.56 11.90
N LEU A 78 4.34 3.96 13.18
CA LEU A 78 3.14 3.76 13.99
C LEU A 78 1.99 4.71 13.67
N ASN A 79 2.24 5.76 12.88
CA ASN A 79 1.21 6.68 12.40
C ASN A 79 0.48 6.18 11.15
N HIS A 80 0.75 4.93 10.73
CA HIS A 80 0.06 4.26 9.63
C HIS A 80 -0.56 2.94 10.10
N ILE A 81 -1.68 2.57 9.50
CA ILE A 81 -2.39 1.31 9.80
C ILE A 81 -1.49 0.07 9.66
N ALA A 82 -0.50 0.10 8.77
CA ALA A 82 0.42 -1.02 8.56
C ALA A 82 1.34 -1.25 9.77
N GLY A 83 1.89 -0.17 10.38
CA GLY A 83 2.65 -0.27 11.63
C GLY A 83 1.76 -0.60 12.82
N LEU A 84 0.56 -0.02 12.88
CA LEU A 84 -0.42 -0.34 13.91
C LEU A 84 -0.79 -1.83 13.93
N ASN A 85 -0.96 -2.44 12.76
CA ASN A 85 -1.29 -3.86 12.65
C ASN A 85 -0.18 -4.78 13.17
N VAL A 86 1.09 -4.38 13.10
CA VAL A 86 2.17 -5.16 13.73
C VAL A 86 1.97 -5.20 15.24
N LEU A 87 1.62 -4.07 15.86
CA LEU A 87 1.29 -4.03 17.29
C LEU A 87 0.04 -4.86 17.60
N ALA A 88 -1.03 -4.70 16.82
CA ALA A 88 -2.29 -5.42 17.03
C ALA A 88 -2.09 -6.94 16.98
N ARG A 89 -1.40 -7.44 15.95
CA ARG A 89 -1.09 -8.87 15.79
C ARG A 89 -0.26 -9.41 16.95
N ALA A 90 0.75 -8.67 17.40
CA ALA A 90 1.59 -9.08 18.52
C ALA A 90 0.82 -9.09 19.85
N ILE A 91 0.05 -8.03 20.13
CA ILE A 91 -0.74 -7.90 21.37
C ILE A 91 -1.74 -9.06 21.50
N LEU A 92 -2.44 -9.42 20.43
CA LEU A 92 -3.45 -10.49 20.45
C LEU A 92 -2.84 -11.90 20.60
N LEU A 93 -1.54 -12.07 20.32
CA LEU A 93 -0.80 -13.31 20.57
C LEU A 93 -0.09 -13.33 21.93
N GLY A 94 -0.07 -12.19 22.65
CA GLY A 94 0.79 -12.01 23.82
C GLY A 94 2.28 -11.98 23.46
N SER A 95 2.61 -11.61 22.21
CA SER A 95 3.95 -11.61 21.64
C SER A 95 4.71 -10.31 21.90
N GLU A 96 6.04 -10.41 21.95
CA GLU A 96 6.91 -9.25 21.97
C GLU A 96 7.01 -8.57 20.59
N VAL A 97 7.27 -7.25 20.61
CA VAL A 97 7.57 -6.45 19.42
C VAL A 97 8.99 -5.92 19.49
N ILE A 98 9.81 -6.29 18.52
CA ILE A 98 11.25 -5.95 18.46
C ILE A 98 11.60 -5.15 17.21
N GLY A 99 12.84 -4.69 17.12
CA GLY A 99 13.40 -4.03 15.94
C GLY A 99 14.09 -5.01 14.98
N ALA A 100 14.69 -4.47 13.91
CA ALA A 100 15.47 -5.24 12.91
C ALA A 100 16.86 -5.69 13.42
N ASP A 101 17.23 -5.33 14.64
CA ASP A 101 18.46 -5.71 15.33
C ASP A 101 18.36 -7.09 16.01
N GLN A 102 17.17 -7.66 16.09
CA GLN A 102 16.87 -8.91 16.79
C GLN A 102 16.11 -9.86 15.87
N ASN A 103 16.14 -11.16 16.18
CA ASN A 103 15.44 -12.16 15.38
C ASN A 103 13.94 -12.16 15.66
N ALA A 104 13.13 -11.97 14.62
CA ALA A 104 11.68 -12.07 14.68
C ALA A 104 11.17 -13.21 13.80
N ASP A 105 10.02 -13.78 14.15
CA ASP A 105 9.31 -14.76 13.32
C ASP A 105 8.54 -14.08 12.20
N PHE A 106 8.02 -12.88 12.45
CA PHE A 106 7.18 -12.17 11.50
C PHE A 106 7.58 -10.71 11.37
N THR A 107 7.36 -10.16 10.17
CA THR A 107 7.51 -8.74 9.91
C THR A 107 6.55 -8.28 8.82
N ALA A 108 6.36 -6.97 8.73
CA ALA A 108 5.65 -6.33 7.63
C ALA A 108 6.50 -5.20 7.07
N ILE A 109 6.60 -5.14 5.75
CA ILE A 109 7.42 -4.17 5.02
C ILE A 109 6.72 -3.69 3.74
N VAL A 110 7.24 -2.62 3.14
CA VAL A 110 6.85 -2.17 1.80
C VAL A 110 7.79 -2.73 0.72
N PRO A 111 7.39 -2.78 -0.57
CA PRO A 111 8.22 -3.32 -1.65
C PRO A 111 9.60 -2.66 -1.77
N THR A 112 9.73 -1.35 -1.48
CA THR A 112 11.02 -0.65 -1.52
C THR A 112 11.99 -1.12 -0.43
N GLN A 113 11.49 -1.53 0.75
CA GLN A 113 12.31 -2.16 1.78
C GLN A 113 12.75 -3.56 1.34
N LEU A 114 11.88 -4.32 0.68
CA LEU A 114 12.22 -5.63 0.13
C LEU A 114 13.32 -5.51 -0.93
N HIS A 115 13.20 -4.55 -1.86
CA HIS A 115 14.21 -4.23 -2.86
C HIS A 115 15.56 -3.89 -2.21
N ARG A 116 15.58 -2.97 -1.23
CA ARG A 116 16.80 -2.63 -0.51
C ARG A 116 17.50 -3.84 0.12
N ALA A 117 16.71 -4.74 0.72
CA ALA A 117 17.25 -5.96 1.31
C ALA A 117 17.99 -6.83 0.28
N ILE A 118 17.37 -7.08 -0.88
CA ILE A 118 17.96 -7.92 -1.95
C ILE A 118 19.05 -7.20 -2.76
N SER A 119 19.13 -5.87 -2.68
CA SER A 119 20.06 -5.04 -3.46
C SER A 119 21.28 -4.55 -2.66
N GLY A 120 21.44 -4.94 -1.38
CA GLY A 120 22.68 -4.69 -0.63
C GLY A 120 22.54 -4.35 0.84
N ASP A 121 21.32 -4.23 1.39
CA ASP A 121 21.12 -4.06 2.84
C ASP A 121 21.23 -5.43 3.54
N GLU A 122 22.46 -5.88 3.81
CA GLU A 122 22.74 -7.23 4.36
C GLU A 122 22.07 -7.47 5.71
N LYS A 123 21.98 -6.45 6.57
CA LYS A 123 21.34 -6.57 7.88
C LYS A 123 19.83 -6.80 7.71
N LEU A 124 19.18 -6.00 6.87
CA LEU A 124 17.77 -6.17 6.57
C LEU A 124 17.51 -7.52 5.88
N LEU A 125 18.34 -7.90 4.91
CA LEU A 125 18.24 -9.19 4.22
C LEU A 125 18.24 -10.36 5.21
N LYS A 126 19.22 -10.39 6.12
CA LYS A 126 19.33 -11.45 7.13
C LYS A 126 18.13 -11.46 8.07
N HIS A 127 17.64 -10.28 8.47
CA HIS A 127 16.42 -10.16 9.28
C HIS A 127 15.20 -10.76 8.57
N LEU A 128 15.01 -10.45 7.28
CA LEU A 128 13.91 -10.96 6.47
C LEU A 128 14.02 -12.47 6.20
N GLN A 129 15.23 -12.99 5.99
CA GLN A 129 15.49 -14.43 5.82
C GLN A 129 15.18 -15.25 7.08
N ASN A 130 15.39 -14.66 8.26
CA ASN A 130 15.11 -15.32 9.54
C ASN A 130 13.61 -15.36 9.88
N CYS A 131 12.78 -14.53 9.24
CA CYS A 131 11.34 -14.53 9.45
C CYS A 131 10.69 -15.78 8.85
N LYS A 132 9.78 -16.42 9.59
CA LYS A 132 8.85 -17.43 9.08
C LYS A 132 8.00 -16.88 7.94
N SER A 133 7.58 -15.62 8.00
CA SER A 133 6.87 -14.94 6.90
C SER A 133 7.11 -13.43 6.92
N VAL A 134 7.27 -12.85 5.73
CA VAL A 134 7.42 -11.41 5.51
C VAL A 134 6.20 -10.91 4.75
N LEU A 135 5.35 -10.13 5.43
CA LEU A 135 4.19 -9.50 4.79
C LEU A 135 4.65 -8.29 3.97
N VAL A 136 4.35 -8.27 2.68
CA VAL A 136 4.73 -7.19 1.77
C VAL A 136 3.47 -6.54 1.22
N GLY A 137 3.29 -5.25 1.46
CA GLY A 137 2.08 -4.53 1.03
C GLY A 137 2.23 -3.03 1.00
N GLY A 138 1.11 -2.32 0.85
CA GLY A 138 1.06 -0.85 0.76
C GLY A 138 1.26 -0.29 -0.66
N SER A 139 1.87 -1.07 -1.55
CA SER A 139 1.95 -0.83 -2.99
C SER A 139 2.21 -2.16 -3.74
N PRO A 140 2.01 -2.20 -5.07
CA PRO A 140 2.37 -3.37 -5.87
C PRO A 140 3.86 -3.69 -5.77
N ALA A 141 4.20 -4.97 -5.63
CA ALA A 141 5.56 -5.48 -5.78
C ALA A 141 5.70 -6.11 -7.17
N SER A 142 6.76 -5.77 -7.90
CA SER A 142 7.00 -6.33 -9.23
C SER A 142 7.33 -7.83 -9.17
N LYS A 143 7.04 -8.56 -10.24
CA LYS A 143 7.35 -10.01 -10.31
C LYS A 143 8.85 -10.26 -10.18
N THR A 144 9.66 -9.35 -10.72
CA THR A 144 11.12 -9.39 -10.63
C THR A 144 11.59 -9.31 -9.17
N ILE A 145 11.08 -8.35 -8.39
CA ILE A 145 11.44 -8.21 -6.97
C ILE A 145 10.98 -9.43 -6.16
N LEU A 146 9.76 -9.91 -6.39
CA LEU A 146 9.23 -11.09 -5.70
C LEU A 146 10.03 -12.36 -6.01
N SER A 147 10.44 -12.53 -7.26
CA SER A 147 11.28 -13.68 -7.67
C SER A 147 12.68 -13.60 -7.07
N ALA A 148 13.29 -12.42 -7.06
CA ALA A 148 14.60 -12.19 -6.45
C ALA A 148 14.56 -12.41 -4.93
N ALA A 149 13.53 -11.93 -4.23
CA ALA A 149 13.33 -12.16 -2.80
C ALA A 149 13.19 -13.65 -2.48
N LYS A 150 12.41 -14.40 -3.28
CA LYS A 150 12.28 -15.85 -3.15
C LYS A 150 13.62 -16.55 -3.34
N ASN A 151 14.39 -16.17 -4.35
CA ASN A 151 15.73 -16.73 -4.61
C ASN A 151 16.72 -16.40 -3.48
N ALA A 152 16.55 -15.25 -2.83
CA ALA A 152 17.30 -14.86 -1.65
C ALA A 152 16.81 -15.55 -0.36
N GLY A 153 15.86 -16.48 -0.42
CA GLY A 153 15.38 -17.25 0.74
C GLY A 153 14.38 -16.50 1.63
N ILE A 154 13.78 -15.40 1.17
CA ILE A 154 12.75 -14.68 1.92
C ILE A 154 11.38 -15.30 1.63
N ASN A 155 10.66 -15.70 2.67
CA ASN A 155 9.28 -16.16 2.54
C ASN A 155 8.29 -14.99 2.46
N VAL A 156 8.06 -14.47 1.24
CA VAL A 156 7.19 -13.33 0.98
C VAL A 156 5.72 -13.75 0.90
N ILE A 157 4.87 -13.04 1.64
CA ILE A 157 3.41 -13.07 1.50
C ILE A 157 2.96 -11.70 1.02
N THR A 158 2.39 -11.63 -0.19
CA THR A 158 1.87 -10.36 -0.71
C THR A 158 0.54 -10.04 -0.06
N THR A 159 0.34 -8.77 0.26
CA THR A 159 -0.88 -8.29 0.92
C THR A 159 -1.45 -7.10 0.18
N TYR A 160 -2.78 -7.10 0.00
CA TYR A 160 -3.54 -5.95 -0.46
C TYR A 160 -4.53 -5.51 0.63
N GLY A 161 -4.60 -4.20 0.82
CA GLY A 161 -5.46 -3.56 1.78
C GLY A 161 -5.13 -2.09 1.90
N MET A 162 -5.94 -1.39 2.67
CA MET A 162 -5.87 0.04 2.89
C MET A 162 -6.28 0.36 4.32
N THR A 163 -6.28 1.64 4.66
CA THR A 163 -6.72 2.08 5.99
C THR A 163 -8.19 1.75 6.20
N GLU A 164 -9.04 1.92 5.19
CA GLU A 164 -10.47 1.62 5.21
C GLU A 164 -10.79 0.14 5.43
N THR A 165 -9.82 -0.76 5.24
CA THR A 165 -9.93 -2.20 5.50
C THR A 165 -9.20 -2.64 6.75
N SER A 166 -8.85 -1.70 7.64
CA SER A 166 -8.05 -1.94 8.85
C SER A 166 -6.70 -2.60 8.59
N GLY A 167 -6.16 -2.54 7.36
CA GLY A 167 -4.95 -3.26 6.95
C GLY A 167 -5.17 -4.23 5.80
N GLY A 168 -4.30 -5.23 5.70
CA GLY A 168 -4.37 -6.25 4.65
C GLY A 168 -5.63 -7.10 4.77
N CYS A 169 -6.36 -7.28 3.67
CA CYS A 169 -7.57 -8.09 3.60
C CYS A 169 -7.54 -9.14 2.48
N VAL A 170 -6.53 -9.09 1.60
CA VAL A 170 -6.23 -10.07 0.56
C VAL A 170 -4.77 -10.47 0.69
N TYR A 171 -4.49 -11.77 0.78
CA TYR A 171 -3.17 -12.37 0.99
C TYR A 171 -2.89 -13.34 -0.14
N ASN A 172 -1.78 -13.18 -0.85
CA ASN A 172 -1.44 -13.98 -2.03
C ASN A 172 -2.61 -14.14 -3.01
N ASN A 173 -3.23 -13.01 -3.37
CA ASN A 173 -4.39 -12.92 -4.26
C ASN A 173 -5.67 -13.61 -3.74
N ARG A 174 -5.78 -13.96 -2.46
CA ARG A 174 -6.99 -14.56 -1.88
C ARG A 174 -7.50 -13.72 -0.71
N ALA A 175 -8.81 -13.50 -0.65
CA ALA A 175 -9.41 -12.77 0.48
C ALA A 175 -9.22 -13.55 1.79
N LEU A 176 -9.04 -12.84 2.89
CA LEU A 176 -9.08 -13.44 4.23
C LEU A 176 -10.49 -14.01 4.51
N PRO A 177 -10.61 -15.02 5.39
CA PRO A 177 -11.91 -15.57 5.78
C PRO A 177 -12.88 -14.48 6.26
N GLY A 178 -14.13 -14.52 5.80
CA GLY A 178 -15.15 -13.51 6.13
C GLY A 178 -15.01 -12.18 5.37
N VAL A 179 -14.01 -12.03 4.49
CA VAL A 179 -13.88 -10.91 3.56
C VAL A 179 -14.38 -11.34 2.19
N SER A 180 -15.31 -10.57 1.63
CA SER A 180 -15.79 -10.72 0.26
C SER A 180 -15.23 -9.60 -0.59
N VAL A 181 -14.75 -9.94 -1.78
CA VAL A 181 -14.25 -8.98 -2.78
C VAL A 181 -14.95 -9.25 -4.10
N MET A 182 -15.43 -8.20 -4.74
CA MET A 182 -16.11 -8.25 -6.03
C MET A 182 -15.65 -7.07 -6.90
N VAL A 183 -15.98 -7.11 -8.18
CA VAL A 183 -15.78 -6.01 -9.11
C VAL A 183 -17.13 -5.36 -9.42
N ASP A 184 -17.21 -4.03 -9.49
CA ASP A 184 -18.38 -3.31 -9.99
C ASP A 184 -18.39 -3.22 -11.53
N GLU A 185 -19.44 -2.60 -12.09
CA GLU A 185 -19.58 -2.43 -13.55
C GLU A 185 -18.46 -1.56 -14.17
N SER A 186 -17.79 -0.74 -13.36
CA SER A 186 -16.68 0.11 -13.77
C SER A 186 -15.31 -0.56 -13.67
N GLY A 187 -15.24 -1.82 -13.22
CA GLY A 187 -13.98 -2.53 -13.01
C GLY A 187 -13.34 -2.26 -11.64
N ARG A 188 -13.99 -1.51 -10.75
CA ARG A 188 -13.46 -1.20 -9.40
C ARG A 188 -13.76 -2.30 -8.42
N LEU A 189 -12.82 -2.54 -7.51
CA LEU A 189 -12.99 -3.48 -6.41
C LEU A 189 -13.98 -2.91 -5.39
N LYS A 190 -14.90 -3.74 -4.93
CA LYS A 190 -15.72 -3.50 -3.74
C LYS A 190 -15.44 -4.58 -2.73
N ILE A 191 -15.33 -4.19 -1.47
CA ILE A 191 -14.93 -5.05 -0.35
C ILE A 191 -16.02 -5.04 0.71
N LYS A 192 -16.35 -6.20 1.26
CA LYS A 192 -17.29 -6.37 2.37
C LYS A 192 -16.68 -7.29 3.41
N GLY A 193 -16.77 -6.91 4.68
CA GLY A 193 -16.28 -7.74 5.78
C GLY A 193 -16.22 -7.00 7.11
N PRO A 194 -15.93 -7.73 8.20
CA PRO A 194 -15.86 -7.15 9.56
C PRO A 194 -14.67 -6.21 9.75
N ILE A 195 -13.74 -6.20 8.79
CA ILE A 195 -12.51 -5.41 8.82
C ILE A 195 -12.70 -3.96 8.34
N LEU A 196 -13.89 -3.59 7.88
CA LEU A 196 -14.13 -2.27 7.31
C LEU A 196 -14.19 -1.18 8.38
N ALA A 197 -13.72 0.00 7.99
CA ALA A 197 -13.87 1.22 8.76
C ALA A 197 -15.34 1.56 9.01
N SER A 198 -15.58 2.38 10.03
CA SER A 198 -16.91 2.89 10.37
C SER A 198 -17.25 4.19 9.63
N GLY A 199 -16.26 4.88 9.06
CA GLY A 199 -16.48 6.15 8.38
C GLY A 199 -15.22 6.98 8.19
N TYR A 200 -15.42 8.19 7.65
CA TYR A 200 -14.43 9.26 7.67
C TYR A 200 -14.88 10.34 8.65
N GLU A 201 -14.06 10.67 9.66
CA GLU A 201 -14.42 11.60 10.75
C GLU A 201 -14.89 12.95 10.21
N ASP A 202 -14.12 13.53 9.28
CA ASP A 202 -14.37 14.86 8.73
C ASP A 202 -15.16 14.83 7.41
N ASN A 203 -15.56 13.65 6.91
CA ASN A 203 -16.26 13.53 5.62
C ASN A 203 -17.16 12.28 5.51
N GLN A 204 -18.15 12.20 6.39
CA GLN A 204 -19.10 11.07 6.40
C GLN A 204 -19.91 10.97 5.10
N ALA A 205 -20.17 12.08 4.40
CA ALA A 205 -20.85 12.08 3.12
C ALA A 205 -20.07 11.25 2.07
N LEU A 206 -18.77 11.50 1.92
CA LEU A 206 -17.90 10.72 1.03
C LEU A 206 -17.83 9.23 1.41
N TRP A 207 -17.87 8.91 2.71
CA TRP A 207 -17.97 7.51 3.12
C TRP A 207 -19.28 6.88 2.62
N ASN A 208 -20.41 7.54 2.86
CA ASN A 208 -21.72 7.04 2.48
C ASN A 208 -21.91 6.94 0.95
N GLU A 209 -21.22 7.77 0.17
CA GLU A 209 -21.18 7.66 -1.30
C GLU A 209 -20.55 6.34 -1.76
N ASN A 210 -19.49 5.92 -1.08
CA ASN A 210 -18.70 4.73 -1.40
C ASN A 210 -19.11 3.49 -0.61
N PHE A 211 -19.91 3.62 0.45
CA PHE A 211 -20.36 2.52 1.30
C PHE A 211 -21.85 2.25 1.13
N LYS A 212 -22.21 1.15 0.48
CA LYS A 212 -23.60 0.74 0.21
C LYS A 212 -23.80 -0.75 0.47
N ASP A 213 -24.86 -1.12 1.17
CA ASP A 213 -25.24 -2.52 1.45
C ASP A 213 -24.12 -3.38 2.10
N GLY A 214 -23.28 -2.73 2.90
CA GLY A 214 -22.13 -3.33 3.56
C GLY A 214 -20.89 -3.46 2.67
N TRP A 215 -20.95 -2.98 1.43
CA TRP A 215 -19.82 -2.94 0.51
C TRP A 215 -19.18 -1.56 0.51
N PHE A 216 -17.87 -1.52 0.73
CA PHE A 216 -17.04 -0.36 0.50
C PHE A 216 -16.45 -0.43 -0.92
N LEU A 217 -16.79 0.54 -1.75
CA LEU A 217 -16.26 0.70 -3.10
C LEU A 217 -14.91 1.42 -3.04
N THR A 218 -13.87 0.74 -3.52
CA THR A 218 -12.52 1.30 -3.55
C THR A 218 -12.33 2.12 -4.83
N SER A 219 -11.23 2.87 -4.91
CA SER A 219 -10.77 3.41 -6.20
C SER A 219 -9.76 2.47 -6.88
N ASP A 220 -9.64 1.22 -6.44
CA ASP A 220 -8.71 0.26 -7.04
C ASP A 220 -9.42 -0.52 -8.16
N LEU A 221 -8.78 -0.64 -9.32
CA LEU A 221 -9.22 -1.49 -10.41
C LEU A 221 -8.69 -2.91 -10.22
N GLY A 222 -9.49 -3.91 -10.56
CA GLY A 222 -9.06 -5.29 -10.42
C GLY A 222 -9.95 -6.32 -11.09
N THR A 223 -9.54 -7.58 -10.99
CA THR A 223 -10.30 -8.73 -11.46
C THR A 223 -10.51 -9.73 -10.32
N VAL A 224 -11.64 -10.43 -10.36
CA VAL A 224 -11.97 -11.52 -9.44
C VAL A 224 -12.35 -12.73 -10.29
N ASN A 225 -11.51 -13.76 -10.26
CA ASN A 225 -11.70 -15.02 -11.00
C ASN A 225 -11.77 -16.18 -10.00
N GLY A 226 -12.99 -16.56 -9.61
CA GLY A 226 -13.20 -17.49 -8.50
C GLY A 226 -12.70 -16.88 -7.20
N GLU A 227 -11.72 -17.53 -6.56
CA GLU A 227 -11.07 -17.03 -5.33
C GLU A 227 -9.87 -16.11 -5.60
N GLU A 228 -9.41 -16.02 -6.84
CA GLU A 228 -8.23 -15.23 -7.20
C GLU A 228 -8.62 -13.76 -7.45
N ILE A 229 -8.03 -12.86 -6.67
CA ILE A 229 -8.21 -11.41 -6.73
C ILE A 229 -6.90 -10.78 -7.20
N LYS A 230 -6.97 -10.03 -8.29
CA LYS A 230 -5.82 -9.27 -8.81
C LYS A 230 -6.13 -7.79 -8.81
N VAL A 231 -5.30 -7.02 -8.13
CA VAL A 231 -5.31 -5.56 -8.21
C VAL A 231 -4.51 -5.15 -9.44
N ILE A 232 -5.15 -4.43 -10.35
CA ILE A 232 -4.56 -3.98 -11.62
C ILE A 232 -4.00 -2.58 -11.48
N GLY A 233 -4.64 -1.73 -10.66
CA GLY A 233 -4.18 -0.38 -10.43
C GLY A 233 -5.23 0.45 -9.73
N ARG A 234 -5.18 1.76 -9.97
CA ARG A 234 -6.04 2.77 -9.35
C ARG A 234 -6.84 3.49 -10.44
N ALA A 235 -8.15 3.57 -10.27
CA ALA A 235 -9.05 4.31 -11.17
C ALA A 235 -8.72 5.82 -11.20
N ASP A 236 -8.17 6.34 -10.11
CA ASP A 236 -7.70 7.73 -10.00
C ASP A 236 -6.23 7.93 -10.41
N ASP A 237 -5.52 6.86 -10.80
CA ASP A 237 -4.21 6.95 -11.49
C ASP A 237 -4.36 6.80 -13.02
N VAL A 238 -5.61 6.76 -13.53
CA VAL A 238 -5.88 6.77 -14.96
C VAL A 238 -6.01 8.22 -15.42
N VAL A 239 -5.18 8.59 -16.39
CA VAL A 239 -5.20 9.89 -17.05
C VAL A 239 -5.78 9.72 -18.45
N ILE A 240 -6.61 10.66 -18.90
CA ILE A 240 -7.08 10.70 -20.29
C ILE A 240 -6.07 11.50 -21.11
N SER A 241 -5.27 10.82 -21.94
CA SER A 241 -4.26 11.44 -22.80
C SER A 241 -4.62 11.19 -24.27
N GLY A 242 -4.88 12.25 -25.03
CA GLY A 242 -5.29 12.15 -26.44
C GLY A 242 -6.59 11.36 -26.66
N GLY A 243 -7.50 11.37 -25.68
CA GLY A 243 -8.75 10.61 -25.71
C GLY A 243 -8.63 9.15 -25.25
N GLU A 244 -7.43 8.68 -24.89
CA GLU A 244 -7.18 7.32 -24.42
C GLU A 244 -6.97 7.28 -22.90
N ASN A 245 -7.47 6.23 -22.24
CA ASN A 245 -7.23 5.99 -20.83
C ASN A 245 -5.82 5.40 -20.63
N VAL A 246 -4.96 6.12 -19.92
CA VAL A 246 -3.57 5.74 -19.64
C VAL A 246 -3.40 5.52 -18.13
N SER A 247 -3.10 4.28 -17.73
CA SER A 247 -2.75 3.98 -16.35
C SER A 247 -1.30 4.35 -16.06
N LEU A 248 -1.07 5.34 -15.20
CA LEU A 248 0.27 5.76 -14.79
C LEU A 248 1.02 4.63 -14.06
N MET A 249 0.29 3.84 -13.28
CA MET A 249 0.86 2.69 -12.57
C MET A 249 1.29 1.55 -13.52
N ALA A 250 0.57 1.35 -14.64
CA ALA A 250 0.98 0.36 -15.63
C ALA A 250 2.34 0.71 -16.25
N ILE A 251 2.57 2.00 -16.52
CA ILE A 251 3.87 2.52 -16.97
C ILE A 251 4.96 2.18 -15.95
N GLU A 252 4.73 2.52 -14.68
CA GLU A 252 5.69 2.29 -13.60
C GLU A 252 6.01 0.80 -13.42
N SER A 253 5.01 -0.07 -13.45
CA SER A 253 5.19 -1.51 -13.31
C SER A 253 6.00 -2.10 -14.47
N GLU A 254 5.68 -1.70 -15.70
CA GLU A 254 6.40 -2.17 -16.90
C GLU A 254 7.86 -1.72 -16.87
N LEU A 255 8.12 -0.47 -16.49
CA LEU A 255 9.49 0.04 -16.37
C LEU A 255 10.25 -0.60 -15.21
N ALA A 256 9.60 -0.85 -14.08
CA ALA A 256 10.23 -1.55 -12.96
C ALA A 256 10.67 -2.98 -13.32
N ASP A 257 9.93 -3.65 -14.23
CA ASP A 257 10.30 -4.99 -14.72
C ASP A 257 11.49 -4.96 -15.69
N ASN A 258 11.65 -3.89 -16.48
CA ASN A 258 12.73 -3.77 -17.47
C ASN A 258 13.98 -3.02 -16.96
N PHE A 259 13.84 -2.21 -15.90
CA PHE A 259 14.89 -1.37 -15.32
C PHE A 259 14.93 -1.51 -13.79
N PRO A 260 15.28 -2.69 -13.24
CA PRO A 260 15.12 -3.01 -11.82
C PRO A 260 15.98 -2.18 -10.85
N ASN A 261 16.94 -1.40 -11.36
CA ASN A 261 17.82 -0.53 -10.59
C ASN A 261 17.41 0.95 -10.66
N VAL A 262 16.33 1.26 -11.37
CA VAL A 262 15.83 2.63 -11.56
C VAL A 262 14.43 2.68 -10.96
N ASN A 263 14.18 3.66 -10.11
CA ASN A 263 12.84 3.95 -9.65
C ASN A 263 12.19 4.89 -10.66
N PHE A 264 10.89 4.71 -10.90
CA PHE A 264 10.12 5.57 -11.78
C PHE A 264 8.88 6.11 -11.06
N LEU A 265 8.48 7.31 -11.45
CA LEU A 265 7.21 7.92 -11.08
C LEU A 265 6.60 8.59 -12.31
N ALA A 266 5.52 8.01 -12.82
CA ALA A 266 4.72 8.57 -13.90
C ALA A 266 3.75 9.62 -13.35
N THR A 267 3.54 10.69 -14.12
CA THR A 267 2.56 11.73 -13.80
C THR A 267 1.97 12.26 -15.10
N SER A 268 0.99 13.15 -15.01
CA SER A 268 0.57 13.98 -16.13
C SER A 268 0.66 15.46 -15.81
N VAL A 269 0.72 16.26 -16.87
CA VAL A 269 0.52 17.71 -16.83
C VAL A 269 -0.44 18.12 -17.95
N PRO A 270 -1.19 19.22 -17.78
CA PRO A 270 -2.03 19.77 -18.85
C PRO A 270 -1.23 20.05 -20.12
N ASP A 271 -1.81 19.73 -21.26
CA ASP A 271 -1.19 19.89 -22.58
C ASP A 271 -2.23 20.23 -23.65
N ALA A 272 -1.85 21.12 -24.58
CA ALA A 272 -2.78 21.63 -25.60
C ALA A 272 -3.14 20.58 -26.67
N GLU A 273 -2.28 19.60 -26.93
CA GLU A 273 -2.49 18.54 -27.93
C GLU A 273 -3.16 17.32 -27.30
N TRP A 274 -2.68 16.92 -26.12
CA TRP A 274 -3.09 15.66 -25.48
C TRP A 274 -4.19 15.83 -24.42
N GLY A 275 -4.55 17.07 -24.08
CA GLY A 275 -5.35 17.40 -22.89
C GLY A 275 -4.50 17.23 -21.63
N GLU A 276 -4.03 16.01 -21.39
CA GLU A 276 -3.02 15.67 -20.40
C GLU A 276 -1.88 14.92 -21.10
N LYS A 277 -0.65 15.46 -21.06
CA LYS A 277 0.53 14.70 -21.53
C LYS A 277 1.11 13.88 -20.39
N ILE A 278 1.55 12.67 -20.71
CA ILE A 278 2.23 11.78 -19.76
C ILE A 278 3.67 12.23 -19.59
N CYS A 279 4.14 12.30 -18.35
CA CYS A 279 5.50 12.67 -17.97
C CYS A 279 6.09 11.61 -17.03
N LEU A 280 7.42 11.44 -17.07
CA LEU A 280 8.11 10.41 -16.31
C LEU A 280 9.28 10.97 -15.50
N VAL A 281 9.26 10.76 -14.20
CA VAL A 281 10.39 11.00 -13.31
C VAL A 281 11.17 9.70 -13.13
N SER A 282 12.50 9.75 -13.17
CA SER A 282 13.41 8.69 -12.76
C SER A 282 14.40 9.17 -11.70
N ASP A 283 14.94 8.28 -10.88
CA ASP A 283 15.99 8.63 -9.89
C ASP A 283 17.42 8.55 -10.45
N LEU A 284 17.55 8.04 -11.67
CA LEU A 284 18.80 7.92 -12.43
C LEU A 284 18.58 8.40 -13.87
N GLU A 285 19.65 8.85 -14.52
CA GLU A 285 19.63 9.11 -15.96
C GLU A 285 19.34 7.81 -16.73
N ILE A 286 18.47 7.92 -17.72
CA ILE A 286 18.03 6.80 -18.55
C ILE A 286 17.84 7.26 -19.98
N ASP A 287 18.09 6.36 -20.92
CA ASP A 287 17.76 6.57 -22.32
C ASP A 287 16.24 6.63 -22.51
N SER A 288 15.71 7.84 -22.70
CA SER A 288 14.29 8.09 -22.92
C SER A 288 13.75 7.41 -24.17
N GLU A 289 14.57 7.26 -25.22
CA GLU A 289 14.12 6.59 -26.45
C GLU A 289 13.88 5.10 -26.17
N HIS A 290 14.80 4.46 -25.45
CA HIS A 290 14.65 3.06 -25.04
C HIS A 290 13.42 2.85 -24.15
N VAL A 291 13.21 3.71 -23.16
CA VAL A 291 12.01 3.69 -22.31
C VAL A 291 10.72 3.79 -23.13
N VAL A 292 10.65 4.73 -24.07
CA VAL A 292 9.48 4.91 -24.94
C VAL A 292 9.24 3.68 -25.79
N GLN A 293 10.28 3.05 -26.35
CA GLN A 293 10.13 1.85 -27.18
C GLN A 293 9.57 0.67 -26.39
N ILE A 294 10.05 0.43 -25.18
CA ILE A 294 9.53 -0.65 -24.31
C ILE A 294 8.04 -0.45 -24.05
N LEU A 295 7.64 0.76 -23.62
CA LEU A 295 6.24 1.04 -23.31
C LEU A 295 5.33 0.94 -24.54
N LYS A 296 5.81 1.40 -25.70
CA LYS A 296 5.09 1.28 -26.97
C LYS A 296 4.85 -0.18 -27.36
N ASN A 297 5.86 -1.03 -27.20
CA ASN A 297 5.79 -2.43 -27.59
C ASN A 297 4.91 -3.25 -26.64
N ASN A 298 4.96 -2.96 -25.35
CA ASN A 298 4.35 -3.82 -24.33
C ASN A 298 2.96 -3.33 -23.89
N LEU A 299 2.73 -2.01 -23.85
CA LEU A 299 1.47 -1.41 -23.39
C LEU A 299 0.72 -0.64 -24.50
N GLY A 300 1.43 -0.15 -25.51
CA GLY A 300 0.88 0.61 -26.62
C GLY A 300 1.33 2.07 -26.66
N LYS A 301 1.12 2.72 -27.81
CA LYS A 301 1.66 4.07 -28.11
C LYS A 301 1.18 5.17 -27.18
N GLN A 302 -0.01 5.04 -26.62
CA GLN A 302 -0.63 5.97 -25.70
C GLN A 302 0.07 6.03 -24.33
N PHE A 303 0.82 4.97 -23.96
CA PHE A 303 1.58 4.92 -22.71
C PHE A 303 2.95 5.60 -22.78
N ALA A 304 3.37 6.08 -23.95
CA ALA A 304 4.67 6.70 -24.15
C ALA A 304 4.74 8.10 -23.50
N PRO A 305 5.62 8.32 -22.50
CA PRO A 305 5.83 9.64 -21.90
C PRO A 305 6.33 10.64 -22.93
N LYS A 306 5.88 11.89 -22.81
CA LYS A 306 6.27 13.03 -23.65
C LYS A 306 7.40 13.84 -23.04
N GLU A 307 7.57 13.76 -21.72
CA GLU A 307 8.60 14.50 -21.01
C GLU A 307 9.23 13.67 -19.90
N PHE A 308 10.52 13.92 -19.64
CA PHE A 308 11.33 13.19 -18.68
C PHE A 308 12.04 14.15 -17.72
N LEU A 309 12.19 13.72 -16.47
CA LEU A 309 12.94 14.41 -15.44
C LEU A 309 13.74 13.40 -14.60
N VAL A 310 14.98 13.77 -14.25
CA VAL A 310 15.77 13.01 -13.28
C VAL A 310 15.71 13.71 -11.94
N VAL A 311 15.17 13.05 -10.91
CA VAL A 311 14.94 13.62 -9.58
C VAL A 311 15.31 12.59 -8.51
N LYS A 312 16.25 12.96 -7.62
CA LYS A 312 16.72 12.10 -6.54
C LYS A 312 16.61 12.82 -5.18
N PRO A 313 15.82 12.31 -4.21
CA PRO A 313 14.95 11.14 -4.30
C PRO A 313 13.67 11.41 -5.10
N ILE A 314 13.05 10.36 -5.65
CA ILE A 314 11.73 10.47 -6.28
C ILE A 314 10.69 11.00 -5.27
N PRO A 315 9.78 11.90 -5.70
CA PRO A 315 8.69 12.37 -4.87
C PRO A 315 7.85 11.25 -4.26
N GLN A 316 7.71 11.26 -2.93
CA GLN A 316 6.91 10.31 -2.18
C GLN A 316 6.02 11.02 -1.15
N ILE A 317 4.85 10.45 -0.88
CA ILE A 317 3.90 10.90 0.14
C ILE A 317 3.67 9.77 1.15
N GLY A 318 3.88 10.04 2.45
CA GLY A 318 3.85 9.00 3.47
C GLY A 318 4.94 7.93 3.26
N ILE A 319 4.69 6.67 3.67
CA ILE A 319 5.67 5.59 3.57
C ILE A 319 5.68 4.99 2.16
N GLY A 320 6.63 5.42 1.33
CA GLY A 320 6.95 4.76 0.07
C GLY A 320 5.86 4.82 -1.00
N LYS A 321 4.82 5.65 -0.82
CA LYS A 321 3.82 5.89 -1.87
C LYS A 321 4.29 7.01 -2.79
N PRO A 322 4.05 6.91 -4.10
CA PRO A 322 4.40 7.97 -5.05
C PRO A 322 3.63 9.27 -4.81
N ASP A 323 4.30 10.42 -4.90
CA ASP A 323 3.68 11.75 -4.85
C ASP A 323 3.56 12.35 -6.26
N ARG A 324 2.48 11.98 -6.97
CA ARG A 324 2.20 12.41 -8.34
C ARG A 324 1.96 13.91 -8.46
N VAL A 325 1.36 14.53 -7.43
CA VAL A 325 1.10 15.98 -7.43
C VAL A 325 2.42 16.74 -7.42
N LYS A 326 3.33 16.36 -6.52
CA LYS A 326 4.67 16.95 -6.49
C LYS A 326 5.46 16.67 -7.78
N ALA A 327 5.34 15.47 -8.34
CA ALA A 327 5.97 15.16 -9.63
C ALA A 327 5.44 16.05 -10.77
N SER A 328 4.12 16.21 -10.87
CA SER A 328 3.45 17.09 -11.84
C SER A 328 3.94 18.54 -11.70
N GLN A 329 4.07 19.04 -10.48
CA GLN A 329 4.58 20.39 -10.21
C GLN A 329 6.02 20.59 -10.72
N LEU A 330 6.90 19.59 -10.57
CA LEU A 330 8.28 19.68 -11.06
C LEU A 330 8.34 19.89 -12.59
N PHE A 331 7.43 19.26 -13.35
CA PHE A 331 7.33 19.47 -14.79
C PHE A 331 6.77 20.85 -15.14
N MET A 332 5.79 21.34 -14.39
CA MET A 332 5.23 22.68 -14.61
C MET A 332 6.24 23.79 -14.28
N ASP A 333 7.07 23.62 -13.25
CA ASP A 333 8.09 24.59 -12.85
C ASP A 333 9.25 24.67 -13.85
N LYS A 334 9.60 23.56 -14.51
CA LYS A 334 10.61 23.54 -15.58
C LYS A 334 10.22 24.36 -16.81
N GLN A 335 8.92 24.58 -17.03
CA GLN A 335 8.40 25.33 -18.18
C GLN A 335 8.32 26.85 -17.92
N ARG A 336 8.65 27.32 -16.70
CA ARG A 336 8.73 28.73 -16.32
C ARG A 336 10.18 29.24 -16.38
#